data_AF-A0A1S2RCC4-F1
#
_entry.id   AF-A0A1S2RCC4-F1
#
_cell.length_a   1.000
_cell.length_b   1.000
_cell.length_c   1.000
_cell.angle_alpha   90.00
_cell.angle_beta   90.00
_cell.angle_gamma   90.00
#
_symmetry.space_group_name_H-M   'P 1'
#
loop_
_entity.id
_entity.type
_entity.pdbx_description
1 polymer ?
#
loop_
_entity_poly.entity_id
_entity_poly.type
_entity_poly.pdbx_seq_one_letter_code
_entity_poly.pdbx_strand_id
1 'polypeptide(L)'
;MKPYLIISQILYVLSLIPWFVIWGLSFMSFDNGTNVANVSFVLAISLYPVVVIAGSILSWVFRVKKKRFAVLINLLPMLWIIVFFSFMVLNS
;
A
#
# COMPACT_ATOMS: atom_id res chain seq x y z
N MET A 1 -21.49 1.41 3.56
CA MET A 1 -20.64 1.30 2.36
C MET A 1 -20.06 2.63 1.91
N LYS A 2 -20.87 3.63 1.53
CA LYS A 2 -20.35 4.95 1.10
C LYS A 2 -19.41 5.63 2.13
N PRO A 3 -19.79 5.83 3.40
CA PRO A 3 -18.91 6.48 4.37
C PRO A 3 -17.64 5.66 4.66
N TYR A 4 -17.76 4.34 4.76
CA TYR A 4 -16.63 3.42 4.93
C TYR A 4 -15.58 3.60 3.82
N LEU A 5 -16.00 3.60 2.55
CA LEU A 5 -15.08 3.80 1.43
C LEU A 5 -14.42 5.17 1.53
N ILE A 6 -15.19 6.25 1.72
CA ILE A 6 -14.64 7.61 1.83
C ILE A 6 -13.59 7.71 2.95
N ILE A 7 -13.89 7.18 4.14
CA ILE A 7 -12.94 7.18 5.28
C ILE A 7 -11.68 6.40 4.90
N SER A 8 -11.80 5.19 4.34
CA SER A 8 -10.62 4.42 3.92
C SER A 8 -9.80 5.13 2.84
N GLN A 9 -10.44 5.84 1.91
CA GLN A 9 -9.74 6.61 0.88
C GLN A 9 -8.95 7.77 1.48
N ILE A 10 -9.53 8.50 2.43
CA ILE A 10 -8.84 9.57 3.14
C ILE A 10 -7.63 9.00 3.89
N LEU A 11 -7.81 7.90 4.60
CA LEU A 11 -6.71 7.23 5.31
C LEU A 11 -5.60 6.79 4.34
N TYR A 12 -5.95 6.29 3.17
CA TYR A 12 -4.96 5.91 2.16
C TYR A 12 -4.21 7.12 1.60
N VAL A 13 -4.88 8.21 1.28
CA VAL A 13 -4.22 9.44 0.86
C VAL A 13 -3.26 9.94 1.94
N LEU A 14 -3.69 9.94 3.21
CA LEU A 14 -2.83 10.32 4.33
C LEU A 14 -1.64 9.38 4.49
N SER A 15 -1.82 8.07 4.29
CA SER A 15 -0.74 7.07 4.36
C SER A 15 0.30 7.22 3.26
N LEU A 16 -0.06 7.80 2.11
CA LEU A 16 0.89 8.04 1.02
C LEU A 16 1.97 9.05 1.40
N ILE A 17 1.67 9.97 2.32
CA ILE A 17 2.64 10.99 2.78
C ILE A 17 3.86 10.33 3.46
N PRO A 18 3.72 9.57 4.57
CA PRO A 18 4.85 8.86 5.15
C PRO A 18 5.39 7.78 4.21
N TRP A 19 4.54 7.15 3.38
CA TRP A 19 5.01 6.15 2.42
C TRP A 19 5.94 6.71 1.36
N PHE A 20 5.75 7.97 0.95
CA PHE A 20 6.64 8.63 0.00
C PHE A 20 8.07 8.73 0.55
N VAL A 21 8.22 8.96 1.86
CA VAL A 21 9.52 8.94 2.54
C VAL A 21 10.13 7.53 2.51
N ILE A 22 9.34 6.50 2.84
CA ILE A 22 9.79 5.09 2.81
C ILE A 22 10.24 4.70 1.40
N TRP A 23 9.49 5.13 0.38
CA TRP A 23 9.85 4.91 -1.01
C TRP A 23 11.17 5.60 -1.39
N GLY A 24 11.37 6.86 -0.99
CA GLY A 24 12.65 7.55 -1.18
C GLY A 24 13.83 6.84 -0.50
N LEU A 25 13.65 6.41 0.74
CA LEU A 25 14.66 5.66 1.49
C LEU A 25 14.95 4.29 0.88
N SER A 26 13.99 3.69 0.16
CA SER A 26 14.20 2.37 -0.45
C SER A 26 15.32 2.37 -1.49
N PHE A 27 15.60 3.50 -2.15
CA PHE A 27 16.68 3.62 -3.11
C PHE A 27 18.07 3.50 -2.47
N MET A 28 18.21 3.77 -1.17
CA MET A 28 19.47 3.56 -0.44
C MET A 28 19.87 2.08 -0.39
N SER A 29 18.94 1.15 -0.64
CA SER A 29 19.28 -0.27 -0.79
C SER A 29 20.25 -0.53 -1.96
N PHE A 30 20.28 0.35 -2.97
CA PHE A 30 21.21 0.26 -4.09
C PHE A 30 22.64 0.68 -3.76
N ASP A 31 22.88 1.33 -2.60
CA ASP A 31 24.24 1.65 -2.15
C ASP A 31 25.05 0.37 -1.89
N ASN A 32 24.37 -0.73 -1.57
CA ASN A 32 24.95 -2.08 -1.45
C ASN A 32 25.05 -2.83 -2.80
N GLY A 33 24.83 -2.15 -3.92
CA GLY A 33 24.88 -2.69 -5.28
C GLY A 33 23.51 -2.98 -5.91
N THR A 34 23.50 -3.29 -7.20
CA THR A 34 22.29 -3.56 -8.00
C THR A 34 22.11 -5.07 -8.21
N ASN A 35 21.52 -5.75 -7.23
CA ASN A 35 21.15 -7.16 -7.34
C ASN A 35 19.62 -7.34 -7.43
N VAL A 36 19.18 -8.58 -7.70
CA VAL A 36 17.75 -8.91 -7.82
C VAL A 36 16.97 -8.60 -6.53
N ALA A 37 17.58 -8.78 -5.36
CA ALA A 37 16.93 -8.52 -4.08
C ALA A 37 16.62 -7.02 -3.89
N ASN A 38 17.57 -6.15 -4.17
CA ASN A 38 17.43 -4.70 -4.01
C ASN A 38 16.41 -4.14 -5.02
N VAL A 39 16.46 -4.61 -6.27
CA VAL A 39 15.45 -4.24 -7.29
C VAL A 39 14.05 -4.70 -6.86
N SER A 40 13.93 -5.94 -6.38
CA SER A 40 12.65 -6.48 -5.91
C SER A 40 12.09 -5.72 -4.71
N PHE A 41 12.97 -5.29 -3.78
CA PHE A 41 12.61 -4.49 -2.62
C PHE A 41 12.03 -3.13 -3.02
N VAL A 42 12.75 -2.39 -3.87
CA VAL A 42 12.28 -1.08 -4.36
C VAL A 42 11.00 -1.21 -5.18
N LEU A 43 10.87 -2.24 -6.02
CA LEU A 43 9.64 -2.52 -6.76
C LEU A 43 8.46 -2.82 -5.83
N ALA A 44 8.66 -3.63 -4.79
CA ALA A 44 7.62 -3.96 -3.83
C ALA A 44 7.10 -2.71 -3.08
N ILE A 45 7.98 -1.78 -2.73
CA ILE A 45 7.61 -0.51 -2.10
C ILE A 45 6.92 0.43 -3.10
N SER A 46 7.40 0.46 -4.35
CA SER A 46 6.82 1.26 -5.45
C SER A 46 5.41 0.82 -5.83
N LEU A 47 5.06 -0.45 -5.60
CA LEU A 47 3.73 -0.98 -5.91
C LEU A 47 2.63 -0.49 -4.96
N TYR A 48 2.96 -0.06 -3.74
CA TYR A 48 1.97 0.39 -2.77
C TYR A 48 1.00 1.48 -3.31
N PRO A 49 1.47 2.64 -3.83
CA PRO A 49 0.57 3.65 -4.38
C PRO A 49 -0.29 3.13 -5.53
N VAL A 50 0.24 2.23 -6.36
CA VAL A 50 -0.50 1.60 -7.46
C VAL A 50 -1.64 0.73 -6.93
N VAL A 51 -1.36 -0.09 -5.91
CA VAL A 51 -2.36 -0.96 -5.26
C VAL A 51 -3.40 -0.14 -4.50
N VAL A 52 -3.01 0.95 -3.85
CA VAL A 52 -3.94 1.92 -3.25
C VAL A 52 -4.90 2.44 -4.32
N ILE A 53 -4.40 3.04 -5.39
CA ILE A 53 -5.25 3.67 -6.42
C ILE A 53 -6.15 2.63 -7.09
N ALA A 54 -5.59 1.50 -7.52
CA ALA A 54 -6.35 0.44 -8.18
C ALA A 54 -7.40 -0.16 -7.24
N GLY A 55 -7.03 -0.44 -5.99
CA GLY A 55 -7.92 -1.00 -4.98
C GLY A 55 -9.08 -0.06 -4.67
N SER A 56 -8.80 1.24 -4.60
CA SER A 56 -9.79 2.28 -4.43
C SER A 56 -10.78 2.36 -5.58
N ILE A 57 -10.31 2.41 -6.82
CA ILE A 57 -11.18 2.47 -8.01
C ILE A 57 -12.05 1.21 -8.08
N LEU A 58 -11.44 0.03 -7.97
CA LEU A 58 -12.14 -1.25 -8.06
C LEU A 58 -13.17 -1.43 -6.93
N SER A 59 -12.87 -1.00 -5.71
CA SER A 59 -13.81 -1.04 -4.59
C SER A 59 -15.08 -0.21 -4.87
N TRP A 60 -14.93 0.96 -5.52
CA TRP A 60 -16.05 1.82 -5.90
C TRP A 60 -16.89 1.24 -7.03
N VAL A 61 -16.25 0.58 -8.01
CA VAL A 61 -16.94 -0.09 -9.12
C VAL A 61 -17.78 -1.27 -8.59
N PHE A 62 -17.23 -2.12 -7.73
CA PHE A 62 -17.90 -3.34 -7.28
C PHE A 62 -18.85 -3.14 -6.08
N ARG A 63 -18.92 -1.94 -5.49
CA ARG A 63 -19.68 -1.65 -4.25
C ARG A 63 -21.16 -2.04 -4.29
N VAL A 64 -21.80 -2.01 -5.46
CA VAL A 64 -23.26 -2.23 -5.60
C VAL A 64 -23.57 -3.72 -5.73
N LYS A 65 -22.87 -4.43 -6.63
CA LYS A 65 -23.18 -5.83 -6.98
C LYS A 65 -22.43 -6.86 -6.13
N LYS A 66 -21.21 -6.55 -5.67
CA LYS A 66 -20.34 -7.51 -4.96
C LYS A 66 -19.70 -6.86 -3.74
N LYS A 67 -20.55 -6.54 -2.76
CA LYS A 67 -20.19 -5.87 -1.49
C LYS A 67 -18.98 -6.48 -0.78
N ARG A 68 -18.92 -7.82 -0.64
CA ARG A 68 -17.78 -8.52 0.02
C ARG A 68 -16.47 -8.36 -0.76
N PHE A 69 -16.54 -8.46 -2.08
CA PHE A 69 -15.38 -8.32 -2.96
C PHE A 69 -14.82 -6.90 -2.94
N ALA A 70 -15.70 -5.89 -2.94
CA ALA A 70 -15.30 -4.49 -2.81
C ALA A 70 -14.53 -4.21 -1.51
N VAL A 71 -14.94 -4.83 -0.39
CA VAL A 71 -14.23 -4.71 0.89
C VAL A 71 -12.88 -5.42 0.85
N LEU A 72 -12.81 -6.64 0.31
CA LEU A 72 -11.55 -7.38 0.20
C LEU A 72 -10.50 -6.63 -0.64
N ILE A 73 -10.90 -6.08 -1.78
CA ILE A 73 -10.00 -5.28 -2.61
C ILE A 73 -9.58 -4.00 -1.90
N ASN A 74 -10.51 -3.36 -1.18
CA ASN A 74 -10.18 -2.18 -0.43
C ASN A 74 -9.20 -2.48 0.72
N LEU A 75 -9.11 -3.70 1.22
CA LEU A 75 -8.20 -4.10 2.31
C LEU A 75 -6.80 -4.50 1.82
N LEU A 76 -6.61 -4.75 0.51
CA LEU A 76 -5.31 -5.12 -0.06
C LEU A 76 -4.18 -4.15 0.31
N PRO A 77 -4.35 -2.82 0.20
CA PRO A 77 -3.32 -1.86 0.61
C PRO A 77 -2.92 -1.97 2.08
N MET A 78 -3.84 -2.37 2.98
CA MET A 78 -3.53 -2.51 4.41
C MET A 78 -2.47 -3.57 4.68
N LEU A 79 -2.30 -4.56 3.79
CA LEU A 79 -1.27 -5.58 3.95
C LEU A 79 0.14 -4.98 3.96
N TRP A 80 0.41 -3.97 3.12
CA TRP A 80 1.69 -3.28 3.10
C TRP A 80 1.95 -2.54 4.42
N ILE A 81 0.94 -1.84 4.94
CA ILE A 81 1.03 -1.12 6.20
C ILE A 81 1.31 -2.11 7.35
N ILE A 82 0.60 -3.23 7.40
CA ILE A 82 0.78 -4.26 8.45
C ILE A 82 2.19 -4.84 8.37
N VAL A 83 2.63 -5.27 7.18
CA VAL A 83 3.97 -5.86 7.00
C VAL A 83 5.06 -4.86 7.40
N PHE A 84 4.93 -3.61 6.97
CA PHE A 84 5.90 -2.56 7.31
C PHE A 84 5.92 -2.28 8.82
N PHE A 85 4.73 -2.17 9.44
CA PHE A 85 4.63 -1.93 10.88
C PHE A 85 5.19 -3.10 11.69
N SER A 86 4.87 -4.35 11.32
CA SER A 86 5.45 -5.55 11.94
C SER A 86 6.97 -5.58 11.78
N PHE A 87 7.49 -5.23 10.61
CA PHE A 87 8.93 -5.11 10.40
C PHE A 87 9.56 -4.07 11.33
N MET A 88 8.95 -2.89 11.50
CA MET A 88 9.47 -1.88 12.43
C MET A 88 9.46 -2.40 13.87
N VAL A 89 8.34 -2.96 14.34
CA VAL A 89 8.20 -3.43 15.74
C VAL A 89 9.16 -4.58 16.06
N LEU A 90 9.38 -5.52 15.13
CA LEU A 90 10.29 -6.65 15.34
C LEU A 90 11.78 -6.24 15.31
N ASN A 91 12.11 -5.10 14.70
CA ASN A 91 13.47 -4.57 14.61
C ASN A 91 13.70 -3.33 15.48
N SER A 92 12.78 -3.02 16.41
CA SER A 92 12.90 -1.96 17.42
C SER A 92 13.47 -2.53 18.72
#